data_AF-A0A1M5NIM0-F1
#
_entry.id   AF-A0A1M5NIM0-F1
#
_cell.length_a   1.000
_cell.length_b   1.000
_cell.length_c   1.000
_cell.angle_alpha   90.00
_cell.angle_beta   90.00
_cell.angle_gamma   90.00
#
_symmetry.space_group_name_H-M   'P 1'
#
loop_
_entity.id
_entity.type
_entity.pdbx_description
1 polymer ?
#
loop_
_entity_poly.entity_id
_entity_poly.type
_entity_poly.pdbx_seq_one_letter_code
_entity_poly.pdbx_strand_id
1 'polypeptide(L)'
;MTNKTTKLWVFAATLGVSNIMSMAFADTLNEAEFVSQAKSKSMALGGELKQALQAAIKQGGLTEGITVCKDLAPELAAKYSVDGWQVGRTSLKVRNPENAPDAWETDALKAMEKALDSGMPPAQLVHAQTGSAYAEWRYMQPIVTQAVCLNCHGVSLTPAVKQALQAQYPQDQATGFDAGQLRGAFTVRFERN
;
A
#
# COMPACT_ATOMS: atom_id res chain seq x y z
N MET A 1 -35.67 -56.95 -68.13
CA MET A 1 -36.01 -57.54 -66.81
C MET A 1 -34.73 -57.65 -65.99
N THR A 2 -34.50 -56.71 -65.06
CA THR A 2 -33.90 -56.96 -63.73
C THR A 2 -33.77 -55.63 -62.99
N ASN A 3 -34.41 -55.59 -61.82
CA ASN A 3 -34.36 -54.54 -60.82
C ASN A 3 -32.92 -54.25 -60.36
N LYS A 4 -32.67 -53.01 -59.93
CA LYS A 4 -32.18 -52.72 -58.57
C LYS A 4 -32.35 -51.25 -58.22
N THR A 5 -33.31 -51.01 -57.35
CA THR A 5 -33.51 -49.83 -56.51
C THR A 5 -32.34 -49.65 -55.54
N THR A 6 -31.84 -48.43 -55.40
CA THR A 6 -31.09 -48.03 -54.21
C THR A 6 -31.61 -46.68 -53.72
N LYS A 7 -32.21 -46.72 -52.53
CA LYS A 7 -32.62 -45.56 -51.72
C LYS A 7 -31.37 -44.83 -51.26
N LEU A 8 -31.28 -43.51 -51.49
CA LEU A 8 -30.27 -42.68 -50.84
C LEU A 8 -30.93 -41.89 -49.71
N TRP A 9 -30.41 -42.10 -48.50
CA TRP A 9 -30.81 -41.41 -47.29
C TRP A 9 -30.07 -40.08 -47.17
N VAL A 10 -30.79 -39.10 -46.62
CA VAL A 10 -30.37 -37.75 -46.27
C VAL A 10 -29.33 -37.78 -45.15
N PHE A 11 -28.28 -36.94 -45.24
CA PHE A 11 -27.69 -36.30 -44.07
C PHE A 11 -27.35 -34.84 -44.41
N ALA A 12 -28.19 -33.94 -43.92
CA ALA A 12 -27.91 -32.51 -43.88
C ALA A 12 -26.84 -32.26 -42.80
N ALA A 13 -25.64 -31.83 -43.22
CA ALA A 13 -24.60 -31.41 -42.31
C ALA A 13 -24.94 -30.00 -41.78
N THR A 14 -25.55 -29.94 -40.59
CA THR A 14 -25.63 -28.70 -39.81
C THR A 14 -24.24 -28.37 -39.29
N LEU A 15 -23.63 -27.32 -39.84
CA LEU A 15 -22.41 -26.69 -39.31
C LEU A 15 -22.69 -26.22 -37.88
N GLY A 16 -22.17 -26.96 -36.91
CA GLY A 16 -22.19 -26.57 -35.51
C GLY A 16 -21.37 -25.31 -35.29
N VAL A 17 -22.04 -24.24 -34.85
CA VAL A 17 -21.37 -23.03 -34.36
C VAL A 17 -20.69 -23.41 -33.04
N SER A 18 -19.37 -23.57 -33.09
CA SER A 18 -18.55 -23.83 -31.91
C SER A 18 -18.50 -22.56 -31.06
N ASN A 19 -19.34 -22.49 -30.03
CA ASN A 19 -19.24 -21.47 -28.99
C ASN A 19 -17.95 -21.73 -28.21
N ILE A 20 -16.89 -20.97 -28.54
CA ILE A 20 -15.70 -20.88 -27.70
C ILE A 20 -16.12 -20.06 -26.47
N MET A 21 -16.46 -20.76 -25.40
CA MET A 21 -16.69 -20.17 -24.10
C MET A 21 -15.34 -19.63 -23.61
N SER A 22 -15.14 -18.31 -23.71
CA SER A 22 -14.01 -17.63 -23.07
C SER A 22 -14.06 -17.93 -21.58
N MET A 23 -13.19 -18.83 -21.11
CA MET A 23 -12.83 -18.88 -19.71
C MET A 23 -12.11 -17.56 -19.41
N ALA A 24 -12.78 -16.69 -18.65
CA ALA A 24 -12.12 -15.57 -18.00
C ALA A 24 -11.04 -16.17 -17.10
N PHE A 25 -9.77 -15.97 -17.44
CA PHE A 25 -8.69 -16.07 -16.47
C PHE A 25 -8.95 -14.95 -15.47
N ALA A 26 -9.50 -15.28 -14.31
CA ALA A 26 -9.37 -14.38 -13.17
C ALA A 26 -7.86 -14.21 -12.94
N ASP A 27 -7.36 -12.97 -13.03
CA ASP A 27 -5.96 -12.64 -12.77
C ASP A 27 -5.62 -12.95 -11.31
N THR A 28 -5.28 -14.21 -11.02
CA THR A 28 -4.82 -14.59 -9.69
C THR A 28 -3.35 -14.21 -9.57
N LEU A 29 -3.05 -13.11 -8.86
CA LEU A 29 -1.68 -12.73 -8.51
C LEU A 29 -0.95 -13.87 -7.81
N ASN A 30 0.25 -14.23 -8.27
CA ASN A 30 1.14 -15.08 -7.50
C ASN A 30 1.90 -14.27 -6.43
N GLU A 31 2.56 -14.95 -5.49
CA GLU A 31 3.19 -14.27 -4.33
C GLU A 31 4.29 -13.27 -4.73
N ALA A 32 5.10 -13.62 -5.74
CA ALA A 32 6.17 -12.75 -6.21
C ALA A 32 5.61 -11.50 -6.91
N GLU A 33 4.56 -11.67 -7.71
CA GLU A 33 3.84 -10.57 -8.35
C GLU A 33 3.18 -9.66 -7.31
N PHE A 34 2.53 -10.24 -6.30
CA PHE A 34 1.94 -9.47 -5.20
C PHE A 34 3.00 -8.62 -4.50
N VAL A 35 4.12 -9.21 -4.07
CA VAL A 35 5.19 -8.47 -3.37
C VAL A 35 5.75 -7.35 -4.26
N SER A 36 5.97 -7.62 -5.55
CA SER A 36 6.45 -6.63 -6.51
C SER A 36 5.46 -5.46 -6.68
N GLN A 37 4.17 -5.76 -6.86
CA GLN A 37 3.13 -4.74 -7.03
C GLN A 37 2.87 -3.97 -5.73
N ALA A 38 2.85 -4.63 -4.58
CA ALA A 38 2.68 -4.01 -3.27
C ALA A 38 3.84 -3.05 -2.97
N LYS A 39 5.08 -3.45 -3.28
CA LYS A 39 6.25 -2.56 -3.21
C LYS A 39 6.10 -1.35 -4.12
N SER A 40 5.70 -1.57 -5.38
CA SER A 40 5.49 -0.48 -6.34
C SER A 40 4.44 0.53 -5.86
N LYS A 41 3.28 0.05 -5.38
CA LYS A 41 2.22 0.89 -4.79
C LYS A 41 2.69 1.67 -3.56
N SER A 42 3.42 1.01 -2.67
CA SER A 42 4.04 1.67 -1.49
C SER A 42 5.01 2.78 -1.89
N MET A 43 5.85 2.53 -2.90
CA MET A 43 6.80 3.50 -3.43
C MET A 43 6.10 4.66 -4.15
N ALA A 44 5.00 4.39 -4.86
CA ALA A 44 4.21 5.40 -5.55
C ALA A 44 3.56 6.38 -4.56
N LEU A 45 2.86 5.85 -3.53
CA LEU A 45 2.31 6.67 -2.45
C LEU A 45 3.40 7.49 -1.74
N GLY A 46 4.50 6.83 -1.34
CA GLY A 46 5.59 7.51 -0.65
C GLY A 46 6.30 8.58 -1.50
N GLY A 47 6.47 8.31 -2.79
CA GLY A 47 7.09 9.22 -3.74
C GLY A 47 6.26 10.47 -3.98
N GLU A 48 4.98 10.31 -4.32
CA GLU A 48 4.07 11.43 -4.59
C GLU A 48 3.87 12.29 -3.34
N LEU A 49 3.67 11.66 -2.17
CA LEU A 49 3.56 12.38 -0.91
C LEU A 49 4.84 13.15 -0.57
N LYS A 50 6.02 12.56 -0.77
CA LYS A 50 7.30 13.25 -0.53
C LYS A 50 7.46 14.46 -1.43
N GLN A 51 7.10 14.34 -2.71
CA GLN A 51 7.17 15.45 -3.67
C GLN A 51 6.22 16.58 -3.28
N ALA A 52 4.96 16.27 -2.95
CA ALA A 52 3.98 17.26 -2.51
C ALA A 52 4.42 17.96 -1.22
N LEU A 53 4.92 17.20 -0.24
CA LEU A 53 5.46 17.75 1.01
C LEU A 53 6.62 18.73 0.75
N GLN A 54 7.57 18.33 -0.10
CA GLN A 54 8.71 19.19 -0.44
C GLN A 54 8.27 20.48 -1.14
N ALA A 55 7.29 20.40 -2.04
CA ALA A 55 6.72 21.56 -2.70
C ALA A 55 6.04 22.52 -1.71
N ALA A 56 5.19 22.00 -0.82
CA ALA A 56 4.51 22.78 0.21
C ALA A 56 5.50 23.45 1.17
N ILE A 57 6.51 22.73 1.64
CA ILE A 57 7.56 23.30 2.51
C ILE A 57 8.29 24.43 1.79
N LYS A 58 8.59 24.28 0.50
CA LYS A 58 9.25 25.33 -0.29
C LYS A 58 8.38 26.57 -0.46
N GLN A 59 7.06 26.41 -0.58
CA GLN A 59 6.12 27.50 -0.85
C GLN A 59 5.68 28.24 0.42
N GLY A 60 5.36 27.50 1.48
CA GLY A 60 4.73 28.03 2.69
C GLY A 60 5.37 27.58 4.00
N GLY A 61 6.52 26.91 3.94
CA GLY A 61 7.24 26.42 5.13
C GLY A 61 6.61 25.18 5.75
N LEU A 62 7.09 24.81 6.93
CA LEU A 62 6.71 23.55 7.59
C LEU A 62 5.23 23.49 7.98
N THR A 63 4.59 24.63 8.26
CA THR A 63 3.16 24.70 8.58
C THR A 63 2.31 24.28 7.38
N GLU A 64 2.69 24.69 6.17
CA GLU A 64 2.01 24.24 4.94
C GLU A 64 2.25 22.75 4.68
N GLY A 65 3.47 22.26 4.96
CA GLY A 65 3.77 20.83 4.91
C GLY A 65 2.89 19.99 5.85
N ILE A 66 2.52 20.52 7.02
CA ILE A 66 1.61 19.86 7.97
C ILE A 66 0.20 19.73 7.38
N THR A 67 -0.30 20.76 6.71
CA THR A 67 -1.59 20.74 5.98
C THR A 67 -1.58 19.66 4.90
N VAL A 68 -0.53 19.59 4.07
CA VAL A 68 -0.38 18.52 3.06
C VAL A 68 -0.42 17.13 3.68
N CYS A 69 0.22 16.94 4.84
CA CYS A 69 0.18 15.65 5.52
C CYS A 69 -1.22 15.28 6.03
N LYS A 70 -2.07 16.27 6.29
CA LYS A 70 -3.42 16.09 6.82
C LYS A 70 -4.41 15.77 5.72
N ASP A 71 -4.39 16.58 4.67
CA ASP A 71 -5.47 16.58 3.68
C ASP A 71 -5.08 15.71 2.47
N LEU A 72 -3.89 15.92 1.91
CA LEU A 72 -3.49 15.22 0.69
C LEU A 72 -3.09 13.76 0.94
N ALA A 73 -2.50 13.46 2.10
CA ALA A 73 -2.02 12.11 2.37
C ALA A 73 -3.13 11.02 2.38
N PRO A 74 -4.31 11.23 3.01
CA PRO A 74 -5.43 10.29 2.86
C PRO A 74 -5.99 10.26 1.44
N GLU A 75 -6.02 11.37 0.71
CA GLU A 75 -6.45 11.40 -0.70
C GLU A 75 -5.54 10.54 -1.59
N LEU A 76 -4.21 10.64 -1.42
CA LEU A 76 -3.25 9.81 -2.14
C LEU A 76 -3.38 8.33 -1.76
N ALA A 77 -3.61 8.03 -0.47
CA ALA A 77 -3.87 6.67 -0.03
C ALA A 77 -5.11 6.09 -0.74
N ALA A 78 -6.20 6.86 -0.82
CA ALA A 78 -7.41 6.48 -1.54
C ALA A 78 -7.16 6.30 -3.05
N LYS A 79 -6.40 7.20 -3.69
CA LYS A 79 -6.01 7.12 -5.10
C LYS A 79 -5.33 5.79 -5.47
N TYR A 80 -4.50 5.25 -4.58
CA TYR A 80 -3.81 3.96 -4.80
C TYR A 80 -4.58 2.73 -4.31
N SER A 81 -5.68 2.95 -3.58
CA SER A 81 -6.56 1.91 -3.02
C SER A 81 -7.72 1.59 -3.96
N VAL A 82 -7.39 0.98 -5.09
CA VAL A 82 -8.34 0.61 -6.15
C VAL A 82 -8.14 -0.84 -6.57
N ASP A 83 -9.15 -1.43 -7.21
CA ASP A 83 -9.09 -2.78 -7.80
C ASP A 83 -8.67 -3.86 -6.80
N GLY A 84 -9.31 -3.87 -5.62
CA GLY A 84 -9.04 -4.83 -4.54
C GLY A 84 -7.79 -4.52 -3.69
N TRP A 85 -7.05 -3.47 -4.04
CA TRP A 85 -5.92 -3.00 -3.23
C TRP A 85 -6.36 -1.97 -2.19
N GLN A 86 -5.73 -2.02 -1.03
CA GLN A 86 -5.78 -0.97 -0.02
C GLN A 86 -4.33 -0.59 0.30
N VAL A 87 -4.01 0.70 0.25
CA VAL A 87 -2.65 1.24 0.40
C VAL A 87 -2.71 2.39 1.39
N GLY A 88 -1.85 2.37 2.40
CA GLY A 88 -1.88 3.36 3.46
C GLY A 88 -0.55 3.50 4.19
N ARG A 89 -0.61 4.20 5.32
CA ARG A 89 0.51 4.37 6.26
C ARG A 89 0.04 3.99 7.65
N THR A 90 0.93 3.43 8.44
CA THR A 90 0.66 3.08 9.83
C THR A 90 1.89 3.33 10.71
N SER A 91 1.71 3.41 12.03
CA SER A 91 2.79 3.67 12.97
C SER A 91 2.41 3.30 14.40
N LEU A 92 3.39 2.91 15.22
CA LEU A 92 3.22 2.80 16.67
C LEU A 92 3.00 4.18 17.34
N LYS A 93 3.44 5.26 16.69
CA LYS A 93 3.28 6.66 17.12
C LYS A 93 2.56 7.44 16.01
N VAL A 94 1.23 7.36 16.03
CA VAL A 94 0.39 7.94 14.98
C VAL A 94 0.28 9.47 15.07
N ARG A 95 0.13 10.11 13.90
CA ARG A 95 -0.22 11.54 13.81
C ARG A 95 -1.71 11.74 13.59
N ASN A 96 -2.23 11.08 12.56
CA ASN A 96 -3.65 10.89 12.37
C ASN A 96 -4.06 9.57 13.05
N PRO A 97 -4.98 9.58 14.04
CA PRO A 97 -5.51 8.38 14.71
C PRO A 97 -6.03 7.29 13.76
N GLU A 98 -6.51 7.64 12.57
CA GLU A 98 -7.01 6.69 11.57
C GLU A 98 -5.91 5.77 11.01
N ASN A 99 -4.64 6.13 11.20
CA ASN A 99 -3.49 5.30 10.81
C ASN A 99 -3.05 4.35 11.94
N ALA A 100 -3.90 4.09 12.94
CA ALA A 100 -3.59 3.14 14.00
C ALA A 100 -3.39 1.73 13.43
N PRO A 101 -2.32 1.02 13.82
CA PRO A 101 -2.06 -0.33 13.34
C PRO A 101 -3.06 -1.32 13.92
N ASP A 102 -3.40 -2.35 13.14
CA ASP A 102 -3.99 -3.56 13.69
C ASP A 102 -2.94 -4.47 14.36
N ALA A 103 -3.34 -5.66 14.82
CA ALA A 103 -2.47 -6.58 15.53
C ALA A 103 -1.27 -7.05 14.68
N TRP A 104 -1.48 -7.39 13.40
CA TRP A 104 -0.42 -7.84 12.51
C TRP A 104 0.53 -6.68 12.17
N GLU A 105 -0.01 -5.50 11.88
CA GLU A 105 0.80 -4.30 11.66
C GLU A 105 1.61 -3.93 12.90
N THR A 106 1.04 -4.06 14.09
CA THR A 106 1.72 -3.79 15.36
C THR A 106 2.92 -4.72 15.56
N ASP A 107 2.73 -6.02 15.32
CA ASP A 107 3.79 -7.01 15.47
C ASP A 107 4.90 -6.80 14.43
N ALA A 108 4.53 -6.51 13.19
CA ALA A 108 5.48 -6.18 12.14
C ALA A 108 6.27 -4.90 12.47
N LEU A 109 5.62 -3.82 12.92
CA LEU A 109 6.29 -2.58 13.31
C LEU A 109 7.29 -2.79 14.46
N LYS A 110 6.92 -3.57 15.48
CA LYS A 110 7.83 -3.90 16.60
C LYS A 110 9.02 -4.73 16.13
N ALA A 111 8.80 -5.68 15.22
CA ALA A 111 9.88 -6.48 14.64
C ALA A 111 10.83 -5.60 13.81
N MET A 112 10.29 -4.69 13.00
CA MET A 112 11.08 -3.71 12.22
C MET A 112 11.90 -2.80 13.12
N GLU A 113 11.30 -2.24 14.18
CA GLU A 113 11.99 -1.35 15.13
C GLU A 113 13.18 -2.05 15.79
N LYS A 114 12.95 -3.26 16.33
CA LYS A 114 14.02 -4.06 16.95
C LYS A 114 15.15 -4.42 15.97
N ALA A 115 14.81 -4.79 14.74
CA ALA A 115 15.80 -5.16 13.74
C ALA A 115 16.60 -3.95 13.25
N LEU A 116 15.96 -2.79 13.11
CA LEU A 116 16.60 -1.53 12.78
C LEU A 116 17.58 -1.10 13.88
N ASP A 117 17.17 -1.20 15.15
CA ASP A 117 18.04 -0.92 16.32
C ASP A 117 19.24 -1.88 16.39
N SER A 118 19.10 -3.08 15.82
CA SER A 118 20.18 -4.06 15.70
C SER A 118 21.08 -3.83 14.47
N GLY A 119 20.86 -2.75 13.72
CA GLY A 119 21.66 -2.35 12.56
C GLY A 119 21.26 -3.02 11.23
N MET A 120 20.13 -3.72 11.16
CA MET A 120 19.66 -4.30 9.92
C MET A 120 19.23 -3.19 8.93
N PRO A 121 19.65 -3.25 7.66
CA PRO A 121 19.33 -2.20 6.69
C PRO A 121 17.83 -2.17 6.40
N PRO A 122 17.21 -0.98 6.22
CA PRO A 122 15.77 -0.85 6.03
C PRO A 122 15.18 -1.68 4.88
N ALA A 123 15.95 -1.90 3.81
CA ALA A 123 15.52 -2.69 2.66
C ALA A 123 15.26 -4.17 2.99
N GLN A 124 15.82 -4.68 4.09
CA GLN A 124 15.62 -6.05 4.56
C GLN A 124 14.50 -6.18 5.60
N LEU A 125 13.90 -5.08 6.03
CA LEU A 125 12.86 -5.05 7.07
C LEU A 125 11.43 -5.16 6.50
N VAL A 126 11.30 -5.60 5.25
CA VAL A 126 9.99 -5.75 4.60
C VAL A 126 9.27 -6.97 5.17
N HIS A 127 7.97 -6.83 5.46
CA HIS A 127 7.12 -7.93 5.90
C HIS A 127 6.05 -8.23 4.85
N ALA A 128 5.76 -9.51 4.64
CA ALA A 128 4.66 -9.96 3.78
C ALA A 128 3.91 -11.13 4.44
N GLN A 129 2.60 -11.17 4.26
CA GLN A 129 1.73 -12.29 4.62
C GLN A 129 1.02 -12.74 3.35
N THR A 130 1.44 -13.89 2.82
CA THR A 130 1.00 -14.48 1.56
C THR A 130 0.75 -15.98 1.72
N GLY A 131 0.12 -16.59 0.72
CA GLY A 131 -0.19 -18.02 0.69
C GLY A 131 -1.69 -18.31 0.68
N SER A 132 -2.05 -19.57 0.42
CA SER A 132 -3.44 -20.03 0.30
C SER A 132 -4.22 -20.01 1.62
N ALA A 133 -3.53 -19.95 2.75
CA ALA A 133 -4.16 -19.89 4.07
C ALA A 133 -4.75 -18.51 4.41
N TYR A 134 -4.44 -17.47 3.62
CA TYR A 134 -4.85 -16.11 3.89
C TYR A 134 -5.81 -15.60 2.79
N ALA A 135 -6.99 -15.15 3.21
CA ALA A 135 -7.98 -14.53 2.32
C ALA A 135 -7.54 -13.14 1.82
N GLU A 136 -6.74 -12.44 2.63
CA GLU A 136 -6.12 -11.16 2.28
C GLU A 136 -4.60 -11.34 2.30
N TRP A 137 -3.93 -10.82 1.28
CA TRP A 137 -2.47 -10.74 1.26
C TRP A 137 -2.01 -9.36 1.71
N ARG A 138 -0.97 -9.32 2.55
CA ARG A 138 -0.52 -8.09 3.21
C ARG A 138 0.97 -7.87 3.00
N TYR A 139 1.36 -6.62 2.95
CA TYR A 139 2.75 -6.19 2.75
C TYR A 139 3.02 -4.91 3.54
N MET A 140 4.20 -4.81 4.16
CA MET A 140 4.66 -3.59 4.82
C MET A 140 6.09 -3.24 4.45
N GLN A 141 6.30 -1.96 4.16
CA GLN A 141 7.62 -1.38 3.88
C GLN A 141 7.92 -0.28 4.90
N PRO A 142 9.09 -0.32 5.58
CA PRO A 142 9.41 0.63 6.65
C PRO A 142 9.56 2.06 6.12
N ILE A 143 9.18 3.01 6.96
CA ILE A 143 9.43 4.45 6.80
C ILE A 143 10.46 4.83 7.86
N VAL A 144 11.68 5.10 7.45
CA VAL A 144 12.78 5.47 8.35
C VAL A 144 13.01 6.97 8.30
N THR A 145 13.16 7.59 9.47
CA THR A 145 13.37 9.04 9.58
C THR A 145 14.70 9.48 8.98
N GLN A 146 14.65 10.57 8.23
CA GLN A 146 15.80 11.29 7.70
C GLN A 146 15.80 12.72 8.23
N ALA A 147 16.85 13.49 7.98
CA ALA A 147 16.99 14.86 8.49
C ALA A 147 15.75 15.74 8.25
N VAL A 148 15.15 15.69 7.05
CA VAL A 148 13.95 16.47 6.72
C VAL A 148 12.73 16.06 7.56
N CYS A 149 12.62 14.79 7.95
CA CYS A 149 11.51 14.29 8.77
C CYS A 149 11.52 14.91 10.17
N LEU A 150 12.71 15.17 10.72
CA LEU A 150 12.90 15.64 12.09
C LEU A 150 12.41 17.06 12.30
N ASN A 151 12.20 17.83 11.23
CA ASN A 151 11.60 19.16 11.31
C ASN A 151 10.16 19.15 11.87
N CYS A 152 9.44 18.04 11.73
CA CYS A 152 8.06 17.87 12.24
C CYS A 152 7.88 16.63 13.13
N HIS A 153 8.85 15.70 13.12
CA HIS A 153 8.82 14.46 13.89
C HIS A 153 9.94 14.40 14.94
N GLY A 154 10.87 15.35 14.96
CA GLY A 154 12.03 15.32 15.84
C GLY A 154 11.73 15.50 17.32
N VAL A 155 12.76 15.30 18.15
CA VAL A 155 12.76 15.67 19.58
C VAL A 155 12.60 17.18 19.80
N SER A 156 13.15 17.99 18.89
CA SER A 156 13.17 19.45 18.98
C SER A 156 12.40 20.05 17.82
N LEU A 157 11.26 20.65 18.13
CA LEU A 157 10.39 21.33 17.16
C LEU A 157 10.31 22.82 17.46
N THR A 158 10.22 23.64 16.41
CA THR A 158 10.01 25.08 16.58
C THR A 158 8.63 25.36 17.20
N PRO A 159 8.44 26.51 17.89
CA PRO A 159 7.14 26.87 18.45
C PRO A 159 6.02 26.89 17.39
N ALA A 160 6.31 27.39 16.19
CA ALA A 160 5.35 27.43 15.09
C ALA A 160 4.90 26.03 14.64
N VAL A 161 5.83 25.07 14.54
CA VAL A 161 5.50 23.67 14.20
C VAL A 161 4.66 23.03 15.31
N LYS A 162 5.04 23.22 16.58
CA LYS A 162 4.28 22.68 17.73
C LYS A 162 2.84 23.21 17.73
N GLN A 163 2.66 24.51 17.53
CA GLN A 163 1.34 25.13 17.49
C GLN A 163 0.50 24.60 16.31
N ALA A 164 1.09 24.50 15.12
CA ALA A 164 0.39 23.97 13.95
C ALA A 164 -0.01 22.49 14.13
N LEU A 165 0.89 21.66 14.68
CA LEU A 165 0.58 20.27 15.01
C LEU A 165 -0.55 20.17 16.03
N GLN A 166 -0.52 20.95 17.12
CA GLN A 166 -1.58 20.93 18.12
C GLN A 166 -2.94 21.35 17.56
N ALA A 167 -2.96 22.36 16.68
CA ALA A 167 -4.18 22.84 16.06
C ALA A 167 -4.76 21.82 15.05
N GLN A 168 -3.89 21.20 14.25
CA GLN A 168 -4.33 20.30 13.17
C GLN A 168 -4.51 18.84 13.60
N TYR A 169 -3.75 18.41 14.62
CA TYR A 169 -3.69 17.06 15.17
C TYR A 169 -3.65 17.09 16.72
N PRO A 170 -4.78 17.34 17.39
CA PRO A 170 -4.83 17.43 18.85
C PRO A 170 -4.39 16.15 19.59
N GLN A 171 -4.38 15.01 18.89
CA GLN A 171 -3.99 13.70 19.41
C GLN A 171 -2.65 13.20 18.83
N ASP A 172 -1.82 14.12 18.30
CA ASP A 172 -0.53 13.75 17.70
C ASP A 172 0.40 13.05 18.70
N GLN A 173 0.92 11.89 18.30
CA GLN A 173 1.95 11.15 19.04
C GLN A 173 3.27 11.08 18.26
N ALA A 174 3.30 11.57 17.03
CA ALA A 174 4.38 11.32 16.08
C ALA A 174 5.58 12.27 16.21
N THR A 175 5.96 12.67 17.42
CA THR A 175 7.14 13.51 17.69
C THR A 175 8.16 12.77 18.53
N GLY A 176 9.35 13.33 18.73
CA GLY A 176 10.38 12.70 19.56
C GLY A 176 11.19 11.62 18.86
N PHE A 177 11.35 11.73 17.54
CA PHE A 177 12.21 10.84 16.77
C PHE A 177 13.62 11.42 16.57
N ASP A 178 14.59 10.54 16.40
CA ASP A 178 15.94 10.81 15.90
C ASP A 178 16.10 10.30 14.46
N ALA A 179 17.20 10.66 13.81
CA ALA A 179 17.52 10.16 12.46
C ALA A 179 17.77 8.64 12.50
N GLY A 180 17.25 7.92 11.51
CA GLY A 180 17.44 6.47 11.41
C GLY A 180 16.46 5.63 12.23
N GLN A 181 15.52 6.24 12.96
CA GLN A 181 14.47 5.52 13.68
C GLN A 181 13.29 5.16 12.78
N LEU A 182 12.53 4.14 13.19
CA LEU A 182 11.31 3.73 12.51
C LEU A 182 10.19 4.74 12.76
N ARG A 183 9.85 5.56 11.75
CA ARG A 183 8.68 6.45 11.82
C ARG A 183 7.38 5.66 11.76
N GLY A 184 7.35 4.57 11.02
CA GLY A 184 6.16 3.76 10.74
C GLY A 184 6.40 2.90 9.50
N ALA A 185 5.35 2.55 8.79
CA ALA A 185 5.45 1.79 7.55
C ALA A 185 4.35 2.20 6.55
N PHE A 186 4.62 1.99 5.26
CA PHE A 186 3.55 1.82 4.29
C PHE A 186 2.93 0.44 4.50
N THR A 187 1.61 0.36 4.50
CA THR A 187 0.85 -0.90 4.61
C THR A 187 0.05 -1.09 3.33
N VAL A 188 0.07 -2.31 2.79
CA VAL A 188 -0.66 -2.68 1.59
C VAL A 188 -1.42 -3.97 1.86
N ARG A 189 -2.67 -4.01 1.43
CA ARG A 189 -3.56 -5.18 1.51
C ARG A 189 -4.14 -5.45 0.13
N PHE A 190 -4.35 -6.72 -0.18
CA PHE A 190 -5.00 -7.15 -1.41
C PHE A 190 -5.99 -8.28 -1.09
N GLU A 191 -7.26 -8.02 -1.34
CA GLU A 191 -8.33 -9.01 -1.21
C GLU A 191 -8.29 -9.95 -2.42
N ARG A 192 -8.19 -11.26 -2.17
CA ARG A 192 -8.20 -12.26 -3.22
C ARG A 192 -9.64 -12.60 -3.57
N ASN A 193 -10.08 -12.17 -4.76
CA ASN A 193 -11.37 -12.58 -5.35
C ASN A 193 -11.38 -14.08 -5.70
#